data_AF-A0A1X7RNR5-F1
#
_entry.id   AF-A0A1X7RNR5-F1
#
_cell.length_a   1.000
_cell.length_b   1.000
_cell.length_c   1.000
_cell.angle_alpha   90.00
_cell.angle_beta   90.00
_cell.angle_gamma   90.00
#
_symmetry.space_group_name_H-M   'P 1'
#
loop_
_entity.id
_entity.type
_entity.pdbx_description
1 polymer ?
#
loop_
_entity_poly.entity_id
_entity_poly.type
_entity_poly.pdbx_seq_one_letter_code
_entity_poly.pdbx_strand_id
1 'polypeptide(L)'
;MLNTVNNPSTNQVASSINQWNADVDAVNTFLNTALTLSVSSLGAAAQNAFNFAQDEPCQLMTLASVPAIGTAAFTCAVSDLTNIFKPRVLDNLQSIINKPTDTAAVHAAVNDINLIRCCNVLPDATILWTDTAEDSGIGGTVQTVANRENACATVDCSAQTPVCASMDNGSF
;
A
#
# COMPACT_ATOMS: atom_id res chain seq x y z
N MET A 1 -4.77 14.52 4.45
CA MET A 1 -5.76 14.26 3.39
C MET A 1 -5.35 15.04 2.16
N LEU A 2 -4.68 14.32 1.29
CA LEU A 2 -4.42 14.72 -0.08
C LEU A 2 -5.72 14.64 -0.90
N ASN A 3 -5.78 15.38 -2.01
CA ASN A 3 -6.90 15.31 -2.95
C ASN A 3 -6.50 14.45 -4.14
N THR A 4 -7.44 13.63 -4.64
CA THR A 4 -7.29 12.92 -5.91
C THR A 4 -7.14 13.91 -7.07
N VAL A 5 -6.21 13.64 -7.98
CA VAL A 5 -6.01 14.41 -9.22
C VAL A 5 -6.42 13.57 -10.42
N ASN A 6 -7.34 14.08 -11.24
CA ASN A 6 -7.70 13.47 -12.52
C ASN A 6 -6.76 13.96 -13.63
N ASN A 7 -6.32 13.05 -14.52
CA ASN A 7 -5.35 13.35 -15.58
C ASN A 7 -4.09 14.07 -15.05
N PRO A 8 -3.32 13.43 -14.14
CA PRO A 8 -2.18 14.06 -13.51
C PRO A 8 -1.07 14.36 -14.53
N SER A 9 -0.39 15.50 -14.35
CA SER A 9 0.87 15.78 -15.03
C SER A 9 1.98 14.82 -14.58
N THR A 10 3.06 14.71 -15.36
CA THR A 10 4.26 13.95 -15.01
C THR A 10 4.79 14.26 -13.60
N ASN A 11 4.81 15.53 -13.21
CA ASN A 11 5.25 15.94 -11.86
C ASN A 11 4.30 15.45 -10.76
N GLN A 12 3.00 15.38 -11.05
CA GLN A 12 1.99 14.87 -10.11
C GLN A 12 2.08 13.35 -9.99
N VAL A 13 2.37 12.63 -11.07
CA VAL A 13 2.65 11.18 -11.02
C VAL A 13 3.87 10.91 -10.14
N ALA A 14 4.99 11.60 -10.39
CA ALA A 14 6.20 11.46 -9.57
C ALA A 14 5.95 11.79 -8.09
N SER A 15 5.23 12.89 -7.82
CA SER A 15 4.89 13.29 -6.44
C SER A 15 3.99 12.27 -5.75
N SER A 16 3.02 11.69 -6.47
CA SER A 16 2.12 10.68 -5.96
C SER A 16 2.85 9.38 -5.60
N ILE A 17 3.75 8.90 -6.47
CA ILE A 17 4.58 7.72 -6.20
C ILE A 17 5.49 7.96 -5.00
N ASN A 18 6.17 9.11 -4.94
CA ASN A 18 7.09 9.43 -3.85
C ASN A 18 6.36 9.56 -2.50
N GLN A 19 5.18 10.18 -2.49
CA GLN A 19 4.38 10.29 -1.27
C GLN A 19 3.89 8.92 -0.81
N TRP A 20 3.39 8.07 -1.73
CA TRP A 20 2.96 6.73 -1.35
C TRP A 20 4.12 5.87 -0.84
N ASN A 21 5.33 5.98 -1.41
CA ASN A 21 6.51 5.35 -0.82
C ASN A 21 6.76 5.78 0.65
N ALA A 22 6.62 7.09 0.94
CA ALA A 22 6.76 7.59 2.31
C ALA A 22 5.64 7.08 3.24
N ASP A 23 4.42 6.97 2.74
CA ASP A 23 3.28 6.42 3.48
C ASP A 23 3.52 4.93 3.81
N VAL A 24 4.01 4.16 2.83
CA VAL A 24 4.43 2.76 2.99
C VAL A 24 5.52 2.63 4.06
N ASP A 25 6.55 3.46 4.04
CA ASP A 25 7.64 3.41 5.02
C ASP A 25 7.18 3.73 6.45
N ALA A 26 6.23 4.65 6.61
CA ALA A 26 5.63 4.96 7.90
C ALA A 26 4.84 3.76 8.46
N VAL A 27 4.06 3.09 7.61
CA VAL A 27 3.32 1.87 8.01
C VAL A 27 4.29 0.72 8.30
N ASN A 28 5.33 0.54 7.50
CA ASN A 28 6.35 -0.50 7.70
C ASN A 28 7.08 -0.29 9.04
N THR A 29 7.42 0.95 9.39
CA THR A 29 8.03 1.31 10.67
C THR A 29 7.15 0.90 11.86
N PHE A 30 5.85 1.13 11.75
CA PHE A 30 4.88 0.67 12.75
C PHE A 30 4.82 -0.86 12.82
N LEU A 31 4.60 -1.55 11.70
CA LEU A 31 4.44 -3.02 11.67
C LEU A 31 5.68 -3.75 12.19
N ASN A 32 6.88 -3.22 11.92
CA ASN A 32 8.15 -3.77 12.39
C ASN A 32 8.31 -3.74 13.92
N THR A 33 7.53 -2.91 14.62
CA THR A 33 7.68 -2.70 16.08
C THR A 33 6.41 -2.93 16.88
N ALA A 34 5.23 -2.96 16.24
CA ALA A 34 3.91 -2.94 16.86
C ALA A 34 3.75 -3.94 18.01
N LEU A 35 4.16 -5.20 17.82
CA LEU A 35 4.00 -6.27 18.82
C LEU A 35 4.99 -6.18 19.99
N THR A 36 5.96 -5.27 19.92
CA THR A 36 6.93 -5.02 20.99
C THR A 36 6.65 -3.72 21.76
N LEU A 37 5.73 -2.90 21.26
CA LEU A 37 5.38 -1.62 21.90
C LEU A 37 4.58 -1.86 23.19
N SER A 38 4.78 -0.97 24.15
CA SER A 38 3.87 -0.88 25.30
C SER A 38 2.48 -0.46 24.83
N VAL A 39 1.44 -0.88 25.56
CA VAL A 39 0.05 -0.46 25.29
C VAL A 39 -0.08 1.07 25.22
N SER A 40 0.65 1.80 26.08
CA SER A 40 0.65 3.26 26.10
C SER A 40 1.21 3.91 24.83
N SER A 41 2.10 3.22 24.11
CA SER A 41 2.74 3.73 22.88
C SER A 41 2.07 3.17 21.62
N LEU A 42 1.46 1.98 21.71
CA LEU A 42 0.85 1.27 20.60
C LEU A 42 -0.25 2.09 19.90
N GLY A 43 -1.19 2.65 20.67
CA GLY A 43 -2.29 3.44 20.10
C GLY A 43 -1.81 4.67 19.32
N ALA A 44 -0.81 5.39 19.86
CA ALA A 44 -0.23 6.55 19.19
C ALA A 44 0.56 6.16 17.92
N ALA A 45 1.33 5.07 17.98
CA ALA A 45 2.06 4.57 16.82
C ALA A 45 1.11 4.08 15.71
N ALA A 46 0.03 3.38 16.09
CA ALA A 46 -1.02 2.95 15.16
C ALA A 46 -1.77 4.15 14.55
N GLN A 47 -2.08 5.18 15.34
CA GLN A 47 -2.69 6.41 14.83
C GLN A 47 -1.78 7.14 13.83
N ASN A 48 -0.47 7.17 14.09
CA ASN A 48 0.48 7.73 13.14
C ASN A 48 0.47 6.93 11.84
N ALA A 49 0.62 5.61 11.90
CA ALA A 49 0.55 4.74 10.71
C ALA A 49 -0.78 4.90 9.94
N PHE A 50 -1.91 5.01 10.65
CA PHE A 50 -3.21 5.26 10.05
C PHE A 50 -3.26 6.58 9.29
N ASN A 51 -2.70 7.67 9.84
CA ASN A 51 -2.70 8.99 9.19
C ASN A 51 -1.92 9.01 7.88
N PHE A 52 -0.86 8.20 7.75
CA PHE A 52 -0.16 8.00 6.49
C PHE A 52 -0.94 7.08 5.55
N ALA A 53 -1.37 5.92 6.06
CA ALA A 53 -2.11 4.93 5.27
C ALA A 53 -3.41 5.48 4.66
N GLN A 54 -4.11 6.39 5.35
CA GLN A 54 -5.36 6.98 4.87
C GLN A 54 -5.18 7.92 3.67
N ASP A 55 -3.94 8.39 3.42
CA ASP A 55 -3.67 9.17 2.23
C ASP A 55 -3.57 8.23 1.01
N GLU A 56 -3.00 7.02 1.15
CA GLU A 56 -2.75 6.03 0.06
C GLU A 56 -3.89 5.85 -0.98
N PRO A 57 -5.19 5.78 -0.60
CA PRO A 57 -6.29 5.73 -1.56
C PRO A 57 -6.37 6.93 -2.52
N CYS A 58 -5.94 8.12 -2.10
CA CYS A 58 -5.88 9.30 -2.96
C CYS A 58 -4.75 9.20 -3.99
N GLN A 59 -3.59 8.66 -3.61
CA GLN A 59 -2.51 8.38 -4.58
C GLN A 59 -2.93 7.28 -5.54
N LEU A 60 -3.59 6.21 -5.07
CA LEU A 60 -4.20 5.18 -5.92
C LEU A 60 -5.09 5.81 -6.98
N MET A 61 -6.08 6.61 -6.58
CA MET A 61 -7.02 7.20 -7.53
C MET A 61 -6.35 8.21 -8.47
N THR A 62 -5.29 8.89 -8.03
CA THR A 62 -4.51 9.80 -8.87
C THR A 62 -3.75 9.02 -9.95
N LEU A 63 -3.05 7.96 -9.57
CA LEU A 63 -2.27 7.12 -10.47
C LEU A 63 -3.17 6.30 -11.42
N ALA A 64 -4.30 5.81 -10.92
CA ALA A 64 -5.33 5.16 -11.74
C ALA A 64 -5.96 6.10 -12.79
N SER A 65 -5.79 7.42 -12.64
CA SER A 65 -6.31 8.43 -13.56
C SER A 65 -5.30 8.88 -14.62
N VAL A 66 -4.12 8.24 -14.71
CA VAL A 66 -3.19 8.43 -15.83
C VAL A 66 -3.84 7.88 -17.11
N PRO A 67 -3.96 8.68 -18.18
CA PRO A 67 -4.59 8.21 -19.42
C PRO A 67 -3.83 7.04 -20.07
N ALA A 68 -4.54 6.22 -20.84
CA ALA A 68 -3.98 5.24 -21.77
C ALA A 68 -3.16 4.06 -21.20
N ILE A 69 -3.08 3.88 -19.87
CA ILE A 69 -2.51 2.67 -19.28
C ILE A 69 -3.54 1.54 -19.33
N GLY A 70 -3.40 0.67 -20.33
CA GLY A 70 -4.38 -0.38 -20.68
C GLY A 70 -3.94 -1.80 -20.37
N THR A 71 -2.92 -2.02 -19.53
CA THR A 71 -2.40 -3.36 -19.24
C THR A 71 -3.38 -4.13 -18.34
N ALA A 72 -3.43 -5.46 -18.50
CA ALA A 72 -4.28 -6.31 -17.68
C ALA A 72 -3.82 -6.28 -16.21
N ALA A 73 -2.50 -6.29 -16.00
CA ALA A 73 -1.89 -6.19 -14.68
C ALA A 73 -2.23 -4.87 -13.97
N PHE A 74 -2.15 -3.73 -14.66
CA PHE A 74 -2.55 -2.43 -14.10
C PHE A 74 -4.02 -2.41 -13.69
N THR A 75 -4.92 -2.84 -14.58
CA THR A 75 -6.36 -2.85 -14.32
C THR A 75 -6.69 -3.74 -13.12
N CYS A 76 -6.01 -4.89 -13.03
CA CYS A 76 -6.11 -5.78 -11.89
C CYS A 76 -5.62 -5.10 -10.60
N ALA A 77 -4.41 -4.51 -10.61
CA ALA A 77 -3.81 -3.89 -9.44
C ALA A 77 -4.68 -2.75 -8.89
N VAL A 78 -5.21 -1.90 -9.77
CA VAL A 78 -6.15 -0.84 -9.38
C VAL A 78 -7.41 -1.41 -8.73
N SER A 79 -7.98 -2.47 -9.30
CA SER A 79 -9.18 -3.12 -8.77
C SER A 79 -8.92 -3.77 -7.41
N ASP A 80 -7.81 -4.51 -7.27
CA ASP A 80 -7.49 -5.22 -6.03
C ASP A 80 -7.23 -4.21 -4.91
N LEU A 81 -6.36 -3.22 -5.14
CA LEU A 81 -6.08 -2.14 -4.18
C LEU A 81 -7.35 -1.40 -3.73
N THR A 82 -8.25 -1.08 -4.67
CA THR A 82 -9.53 -0.40 -4.35
C THR A 82 -10.40 -1.24 -3.40
N ASN A 83 -10.40 -2.56 -3.57
CA ASN A 83 -11.29 -3.46 -2.83
C ASN A 83 -10.71 -3.89 -1.49
N ILE A 84 -9.39 -4.09 -1.39
CA ILE A 84 -8.78 -4.69 -0.20
C ILE A 84 -8.20 -3.66 0.77
N PHE A 85 -7.75 -2.50 0.28
CA PHE A 85 -6.90 -1.61 1.07
C PHE A 85 -7.61 -1.10 2.32
N LYS A 86 -8.81 -0.53 2.17
CA LYS A 86 -9.60 -0.05 3.30
C LYS A 86 -9.95 -1.18 4.30
N PRO A 87 -10.64 -2.26 3.92
CA PRO A 87 -11.10 -3.25 4.88
C PRO A 87 -9.99 -4.04 5.57
N ARG A 88 -8.79 -4.11 4.98
CA ARG A 88 -7.69 -4.96 5.49
C ARG A 88 -6.51 -4.18 6.04
N VAL A 89 -6.29 -2.93 5.61
CA VAL A 89 -5.23 -2.06 6.16
C VAL A 89 -5.84 -1.03 7.11
N LEU A 90 -6.71 -0.16 6.60
CA LEU A 90 -7.24 0.97 7.40
C LEU A 90 -8.11 0.50 8.56
N ASP A 91 -9.02 -0.45 8.33
CA ASP A 91 -9.94 -0.91 9.38
C ASP A 91 -9.19 -1.68 10.49
N ASN A 92 -8.12 -2.42 10.15
CA ASN A 92 -7.26 -3.08 11.13
C ASN A 92 -6.40 -2.08 11.93
N LEU A 93 -5.83 -1.06 11.28
CA LEU A 93 -5.14 0.02 11.98
C LEU A 93 -6.10 0.74 12.94
N GLN A 94 -7.32 1.02 12.50
CA GLN A 94 -8.38 1.61 13.33
C GLN A 94 -8.79 0.68 14.49
N SER A 95 -8.82 -0.64 14.28
CA SER A 95 -9.08 -1.62 15.33
C SER A 95 -8.02 -1.57 16.43
N ILE A 96 -6.73 -1.50 16.06
CA ILE A 96 -5.61 -1.37 17.00
C ILE A 96 -5.71 -0.06 17.79
N ILE A 97 -6.04 1.05 17.12
CA ILE A 97 -6.26 2.37 17.75
C ILE A 97 -7.39 2.30 18.79
N ASN A 98 -8.49 1.64 18.46
CA ASN A 98 -9.68 1.59 19.31
C ASN A 98 -9.53 0.62 20.48
N LYS A 99 -8.69 -0.42 20.35
CA LYS A 99 -8.55 -1.51 21.33
C LYS A 99 -7.09 -1.89 21.60
N PRO A 100 -6.21 -0.96 22.00
CA PRO A 100 -4.78 -1.24 22.16
C PRO A 100 -4.47 -2.20 23.32
N THR A 101 -5.41 -2.40 24.26
CA THR A 101 -5.28 -3.35 25.38
C THR A 101 -5.72 -4.77 25.02
N ASP A 102 -6.45 -4.96 23.92
CA ASP A 102 -6.90 -6.27 23.47
C ASP A 102 -5.77 -6.93 22.66
N THR A 103 -4.86 -7.57 23.38
CA THR A 103 -3.65 -8.14 22.78
C THR A 103 -3.95 -9.16 21.70
N ALA A 104 -5.02 -9.96 21.83
CA ALA A 104 -5.42 -10.92 20.81
C ALA A 104 -5.91 -10.21 19.54
N ALA A 105 -6.75 -9.19 19.67
CA ALA A 105 -7.23 -8.40 18.54
C ALA A 105 -6.08 -7.64 17.85
N VAL A 106 -5.14 -7.08 18.62
CA VAL A 106 -3.95 -6.40 18.08
C VAL A 106 -3.08 -7.36 17.27
N HIS A 107 -2.77 -8.54 17.81
CA HIS A 107 -1.98 -9.53 17.07
C HIS A 107 -2.67 -9.97 15.78
N ALA A 108 -3.98 -10.22 15.83
CA ALA A 108 -4.75 -10.58 14.65
C ALA A 108 -4.73 -9.47 13.59
N ALA A 109 -4.93 -8.21 14.00
CA ALA A 109 -4.91 -7.07 13.10
C ALA A 109 -3.53 -6.83 12.47
N VAL A 110 -2.44 -6.89 13.25
CA VAL A 110 -1.07 -6.73 12.73
C VAL A 110 -0.74 -7.86 11.75
N ASN A 111 -1.08 -9.11 12.07
CA ASN A 111 -0.85 -10.24 11.18
C ASN A 111 -1.64 -10.12 9.88
N ASP A 112 -2.89 -9.66 9.94
CA ASP A 112 -3.73 -9.47 8.77
C ASP A 112 -3.22 -8.34 7.86
N ILE A 113 -2.76 -7.23 8.44
CA ILE A 113 -2.12 -6.14 7.70
C ILE A 113 -0.85 -6.64 7.01
N ASN A 114 0.04 -7.34 7.73
CA ASN A 114 1.26 -7.91 7.13
C ASN A 114 0.91 -8.88 5.99
N LEU A 115 -0.06 -9.77 6.18
CA LEU A 115 -0.47 -10.72 5.15
C LEU A 115 -0.93 -10.00 3.88
N ILE A 116 -1.89 -9.08 4.00
CA ILE A 116 -2.46 -8.42 2.82
C ILE A 116 -1.45 -7.47 2.16
N ARG A 117 -0.59 -6.81 2.94
CA ARG A 117 0.42 -5.90 2.38
C ARG A 117 1.49 -6.65 1.63
N CYS A 118 2.04 -7.70 2.22
CA CYS A 118 3.09 -8.48 1.58
C CYS A 118 2.61 -9.19 0.31
N CYS A 119 1.38 -9.69 0.30
CA CYS A 119 0.86 -10.55 -0.78
C CYS A 119 0.05 -9.82 -1.86
N ASN A 120 -0.53 -8.65 -1.55
CA ASN A 120 -1.39 -7.91 -2.48
C ASN A 120 -0.96 -6.44 -2.59
N VAL A 121 -1.10 -5.65 -1.51
CA VAL A 121 -0.96 -4.19 -1.60
C VAL A 121 0.40 -3.75 -2.16
N LEU A 122 1.52 -4.27 -1.64
CA LEU A 122 2.85 -3.85 -2.06
C LEU A 122 3.22 -4.36 -3.47
N PRO A 123 2.91 -5.63 -3.85
CA PRO A 123 2.97 -6.06 -5.25
C PRO A 123 2.16 -5.19 -6.21
N ASP A 124 0.88 -4.93 -5.91
CA ASP A 124 -0.01 -4.19 -6.79
C ASP A 124 0.39 -2.72 -6.90
N ALA A 125 0.83 -2.12 -5.80
CA ALA A 125 1.42 -0.78 -5.81
C ALA A 125 2.66 -0.73 -6.71
N THR A 126 3.51 -1.77 -6.68
CA THR A 126 4.70 -1.86 -7.56
C THR A 126 4.30 -1.89 -9.04
N ILE A 127 3.26 -2.65 -9.40
CA ILE A 127 2.71 -2.68 -10.77
C ILE A 127 2.21 -1.29 -11.16
N LEU A 128 1.34 -0.71 -10.33
CA LEU A 128 0.75 0.61 -10.56
C LEU A 128 1.82 1.70 -10.73
N TRP A 129 2.84 1.72 -9.87
CA TRP A 129 3.91 2.73 -9.91
C TRP A 129 4.82 2.55 -11.12
N THR A 130 5.12 1.30 -11.50
CA THR A 130 5.96 1.00 -12.68
C THR A 130 5.24 1.44 -13.95
N ASP A 131 4.02 0.96 -14.17
CA ASP A 131 3.26 1.26 -15.38
C ASP A 131 2.98 2.77 -15.52
N THR A 132 2.65 3.46 -14.42
CA THR A 132 2.44 4.92 -14.46
C THR A 132 3.72 5.72 -14.67
N ALA A 133 4.84 5.28 -14.10
CA ALA A 133 6.11 5.94 -14.31
C ALA A 133 6.60 5.79 -15.76
N GLU A 134 6.45 4.60 -16.33
CA GLU A 134 6.84 4.30 -17.71
C GLU A 134 5.97 5.09 -18.71
N ASP A 135 4.64 5.04 -18.57
CA ASP A 135 3.72 5.79 -19.45
C ASP A 135 3.92 7.32 -19.35
N SER A 136 4.29 7.81 -18.16
CA SER A 136 4.59 9.23 -17.93
C SER A 136 6.00 9.66 -18.36
N GLY A 137 6.82 8.74 -18.89
CA GLY A 137 8.19 9.01 -19.35
C GLY A 137 9.19 9.27 -18.23
N ILE A 138 8.92 8.79 -17.02
CA ILE A 138 9.75 8.95 -15.81
C ILE A 138 10.23 7.62 -15.23
N GLY A 139 10.14 6.53 -16.00
CA GLY A 139 10.70 5.23 -15.65
C GLY A 139 12.17 5.34 -15.22
N GLY A 140 12.52 4.68 -14.12
CA GLY A 140 13.86 4.73 -13.52
C GLY A 140 14.23 6.02 -12.80
N THR A 141 13.36 7.03 -12.76
CA THR A 141 13.61 8.29 -12.02
C THR A 141 12.95 8.35 -10.64
N VAL A 142 11.95 7.49 -10.41
CA VAL A 142 11.24 7.33 -9.13
C VAL A 142 11.37 5.89 -8.64
N GLN A 143 11.24 5.68 -7.33
CA GLN A 143 11.21 4.34 -6.76
C GLN A 143 9.85 3.69 -7.06
N THR A 144 9.83 2.72 -7.97
CA THR A 144 8.61 2.00 -8.36
C THR A 144 8.44 0.66 -7.64
N VAL A 145 9.46 0.19 -6.92
CA VAL A 145 9.37 -1.02 -6.09
C VAL A 145 9.06 -0.64 -4.65
N ALA A 146 7.93 -1.12 -4.14
CA ALA A 146 7.49 -0.83 -2.78
C ALA A 146 8.40 -1.50 -1.74
N ASN A 147 8.82 -0.71 -0.74
CA ASN A 147 9.54 -1.21 0.42
C ASN A 147 8.65 -2.16 1.23
N ARG A 148 9.26 -3.21 1.77
CA ARG A 148 8.57 -4.27 2.50
C ARG A 148 8.93 -4.24 3.98
N GLU A 149 7.93 -4.41 4.84
CA GLU A 149 8.14 -4.68 6.25
C GLU A 149 8.83 -6.04 6.47
N ASN A 150 9.49 -6.21 7.63
CA ASN A 150 10.28 -7.40 7.94
C ASN A 150 9.46 -8.69 7.88
N ALA A 151 8.16 -8.61 8.20
CA ALA A 151 7.25 -9.74 8.15
C ALA A 151 7.19 -10.38 6.75
N CYS A 152 7.35 -9.59 5.67
CA CYS A 152 7.27 -10.08 4.29
C CYS A 152 8.38 -11.08 3.93
N ALA A 153 9.45 -11.20 4.73
CA ALA A 153 10.45 -12.25 4.53
C ALA A 153 9.93 -13.65 4.93
N THR A 154 8.83 -13.71 5.69
CA THR A 154 8.30 -14.95 6.30
C THR A 154 6.81 -15.18 6.05
N VAL A 155 6.07 -14.17 5.59
CA VAL A 155 4.65 -14.30 5.24
C VAL A 155 4.50 -15.29 4.08
N ASP A 156 3.65 -16.30 4.28
CA ASP A 156 3.29 -17.25 3.23
C ASP A 156 2.14 -16.71 2.39
N CYS A 157 2.46 -16.34 1.14
CA CYS A 157 1.48 -15.87 0.17
C CYS A 157 0.86 -17.02 -0.66
N SER A 158 1.18 -18.29 -0.42
CA SER A 158 0.69 -19.40 -1.25
C SER A 158 -0.83 -19.58 -1.21
N ALA A 159 -1.47 -19.19 -0.11
CA ALA A 159 -2.92 -19.19 0.06
C ALA A 159 -3.58 -17.90 -0.43
N GLN A 160 -2.81 -16.85 -0.71
CA GLN A 160 -3.30 -15.64 -1.34
C GLN A 160 -3.13 -15.82 -2.86
N THR A 161 -4.21 -15.75 -3.62
CA THR A 161 -4.08 -15.66 -5.07
C THR A 161 -3.36 -14.35 -5.42
N PRO A 162 -2.16 -14.36 -6.04
CA PRO A 162 -1.66 -13.14 -6.65
C PRO A 162 -2.56 -12.91 -7.87
N VAL A 163 -3.52 -12.00 -7.75
CA VAL A 163 -4.47 -11.78 -8.85
C VAL A 163 -3.74 -11.06 -9.99
N CYS A 164 -2.79 -10.17 -9.68
CA CYS A 164 -2.25 -9.24 -10.67
C CYS A 164 -0.79 -9.52 -11.10
N ALA A 165 0.09 -9.91 -10.18
CA ALA A 165 1.52 -10.11 -10.48
C ALA A 165 1.83 -11.28 -11.43
N SER A 166 0.87 -12.18 -11.68
CA SER A 166 0.98 -13.23 -12.70
C SER A 166 0.46 -12.81 -14.07
N MET A 167 -0.09 -11.59 -14.19
CA MET A 167 -0.61 -11.05 -15.44
C MET A 167 0.50 -10.33 -16.22
N ASP A 168 0.32 -10.22 -17.53
CA ASP A 168 1.24 -9.49 -18.40
C ASP A 168 1.19 -7.98 -18.09
N ASN A 169 2.33 -7.40 -17.73
CA ASN A 169 2.51 -5.94 -17.59
C ASN A 169 2.65 -5.23 -18.95
N GLY A 170 2.56 -5.96 -20.07
CA GLY A 170 2.77 -5.41 -21.40
C GLY A 170 4.25 -5.23 -21.74
N SER A 171 4.54 -4.90 -23.00
CA SER A 171 5.87 -4.52 -23.45
C SER A 171 5.91 -3.00 -23.59
N PHE A 172 6.75 -2.35 -22.78
CA PHE A 172 7.01 -0.92 -22.82
C PHE A 172 8.14 -0.59 -23.82
#